data_AF-A0A8D8LC54-F1
#
_entry.id   AF-A0A8D8LC54-F1
#
_cell.length_a   1.000
_cell.length_b   1.000
_cell.length_c   1.000
_cell.angle_alpha   90.00
_cell.angle_beta   90.00
_cell.angle_gamma   90.00
#
_symmetry.space_group_name_H-M   'P 1'
#
loop_
_entity.id
_entity.type
_entity.pdbx_description
1 polymer ?
#
loop_
_entity_poly.entity_id
_entity_poly.type
_entity_poly.pdbx_seq_one_letter_code
_entity_poly.pdbx_strand_id
1 'polypeptide(L)'
;MKDRIVRHIRLHTGEKPYKCPHCKYKSPRKDTVNEHIYTKHASLSKQEKAVVVKKKRELLLEIVRETLYLLNKCTTSIFLVVCHRNVKFVHVTVRISYV
;
A
#
# COMPACT_ATOMS: atom_id res chain seq x y z
N MET A 1 -12.22 7.31 -21.77
CA MET A 1 -12.65 8.57 -22.44
C MET A 1 -12.80 9.73 -21.46
N LYS A 2 -13.48 9.55 -20.32
CA LYS A 2 -13.75 10.58 -19.28
C LYS A 2 -12.52 11.39 -18.83
N ASP A 3 -11.41 10.74 -18.50
CA ASP A 3 -10.21 11.45 -17.99
C ASP A 3 -9.57 12.41 -19.00
N ARG A 4 -9.69 12.11 -20.30
CA ARG A 4 -9.19 13.00 -21.36
C ARG A 4 -10.00 14.28 -21.42
N ILE A 5 -11.33 14.15 -21.33
CA ILE A 5 -12.26 15.28 -21.33
C ILE A 5 -12.08 16.12 -20.07
N VAL A 6 -12.00 15.49 -18.88
CA VAL A 6 -11.73 16.21 -17.62
C VAL A 6 -10.43 16.99 -17.69
N ARG A 7 -9.35 16.38 -18.22
CA ARG A 7 -8.07 17.08 -18.43
C ARG A 7 -8.18 18.23 -19.42
N HIS A 8 -8.94 18.06 -20.50
CA HIS A 8 -9.19 19.11 -21.47
C HIS A 8 -9.93 20.31 -20.84
N ILE A 9 -10.97 20.05 -20.05
CA ILE A 9 -11.74 21.10 -19.35
C ILE A 9 -10.86 21.92 -18.40
N ARG A 10 -9.86 21.31 -17.75
CA ARG A 10 -8.90 22.04 -16.89
C ARG A 10 -8.10 23.13 -17.61
N LEU A 11 -7.96 23.04 -18.94
CA LEU A 11 -7.33 24.09 -19.73
C LEU A 11 -8.24 25.32 -19.84
N HIS A 12 -9.56 25.13 -19.86
CA HIS A 12 -10.54 26.22 -19.86
C HIS A 12 -10.73 26.80 -18.46
N THR A 13 -10.79 25.97 -17.42
CA THR A 13 -11.03 26.44 -16.04
C THR A 13 -9.78 26.92 -15.34
N GLY A 14 -8.59 26.61 -15.87
CA GLY A 14 -7.31 26.93 -15.23
C GLY A 14 -7.04 26.15 -13.93
N GLU A 15 -7.85 25.14 -13.63
CA GLU A 15 -7.70 24.32 -12.43
C GLU A 15 -6.37 23.57 -12.41
N LYS A 16 -5.62 23.73 -11.32
CA LYS A 16 -4.33 23.05 -11.08
C LYS A 16 -4.39 22.21 -9.81
N PRO A 17 -5.10 21.06 -9.82
CA PRO A 17 -5.34 20.27 -8.62
C PRO A 17 -4.09 19.57 -8.09
N TYR A 18 -3.06 19.39 -8.91
CA TYR A 18 -1.83 18.71 -8.46
C TYR A 18 -0.81 19.75 -8.00
N LYS A 19 -0.44 19.70 -6.73
CA LYS A 19 0.57 20.57 -6.11
C LYS A 19 1.82 19.75 -5.78
N CYS A 20 3.01 20.33 -5.98
CA CYS A 20 4.25 19.76 -5.49
C CYS A 20 4.28 19.83 -3.94
N PRO A 21 4.62 18.74 -3.23
CA PRO A 21 4.73 18.78 -1.77
C PRO A 21 5.93 19.61 -1.28
N HIS A 22 6.94 19.80 -2.14
CA HIS A 22 8.22 20.42 -1.78
C HIS A 22 8.29 21.92 -2.11
N CYS A 23 7.35 22.44 -2.90
CA CYS A 23 7.35 23.85 -3.28
C CYS A 23 5.95 24.37 -3.66
N LYS A 24 5.87 25.61 -4.16
CA LYS A 24 4.60 26.24 -4.56
C LYS A 24 4.13 25.86 -5.97
N TYR A 25 4.87 25.00 -6.69
CA TYR A 25 4.53 24.57 -8.05
C TYR A 25 3.20 23.80 -8.08
N LYS A 26 2.34 24.12 -9.07
CA LYS A 26 1.06 23.47 -9.31
C LYS A 26 0.87 23.19 -10.79
N SER A 27 0.20 22.09 -11.12
CA SER A 27 -0.10 21.70 -12.50
C SER A 27 -1.51 21.11 -12.66
N PRO A 28 -2.14 21.24 -13.85
CA PRO A 28 -3.38 20.56 -14.19
C PRO A 28 -3.26 19.03 -14.29
N ARG A 29 -2.04 18.47 -14.37
CA ARG A 29 -1.81 17.02 -14.58
C ARG A 29 -0.82 16.40 -13.58
N LYS A 30 -1.01 15.13 -13.29
CA LYS A 30 -0.19 14.38 -12.31
C LYS A 30 1.22 14.07 -12.83
N ASP A 31 1.33 13.67 -14.09
CA ASP A 31 2.59 13.37 -14.78
C ASP A 31 3.56 14.55 -14.74
N THR A 32 3.08 15.74 -15.06
CA THR A 32 3.90 16.97 -15.04
C THR A 32 4.40 17.36 -13.63
N VAL A 33 3.62 17.14 -12.56
CA VAL A 33 4.12 17.35 -11.19
C VAL A 33 5.17 16.32 -10.82
N ASN A 34 5.00 15.06 -11.24
CA ASN A 34 6.00 14.03 -11.00
C ASN A 34 7.33 14.36 -11.71
N GLU A 35 7.28 14.77 -12.98
CA GLU A 35 8.47 15.19 -13.73
C GLU A 35 9.18 16.38 -13.06
N HIS A 36 8.42 17.37 -12.60
CA HIS A 36 8.93 18.48 -11.80
C HIS A 36 9.64 17.98 -10.53
N ILE A 37 9.03 17.04 -9.80
CA ILE A 37 9.63 16.45 -8.59
C ILE A 37 10.94 15.72 -8.93
N TYR A 38 11.00 14.94 -10.02
CA TYR A 38 12.23 14.24 -10.40
C TYR A 38 13.36 15.16 -10.85
N THR A 39 13.04 16.28 -11.49
CA THR A 39 14.05 17.18 -12.07
C THR A 39 14.49 18.27 -11.08
N LYS A 40 13.56 18.82 -10.29
CA LYS A 40 13.82 19.91 -9.34
C LYS A 40 13.99 19.44 -7.89
N HIS A 41 13.48 18.26 -7.55
CA HIS A 41 13.52 17.69 -6.20
C HIS A 41 14.02 16.23 -6.21
N ALA A 42 14.98 15.90 -7.09
CA ALA A 42 15.45 14.55 -7.34
C ALA A 42 15.85 13.78 -6.06
N SER A 43 16.59 14.43 -5.15
CA SER A 43 17.06 13.87 -3.87
C SER A 43 15.91 13.55 -2.92
N LEU A 44 14.94 14.46 -2.79
CA LEU A 44 13.75 14.30 -1.95
C LEU A 44 12.83 13.20 -2.48
N SER A 45 12.66 13.11 -3.80
CA SER A 45 11.82 12.10 -4.46
C SER A 45 12.28 10.66 -4.21
N LYS A 46 13.60 10.43 -4.11
CA LYS A 46 14.18 9.12 -3.82
C LYS A 46 13.94 8.74 -2.35
N GLN A 47 14.10 9.71 -1.44
CA GLN A 47 13.86 9.51 -0.01
C GLN A 47 12.39 9.22 0.29
N GLU A 48 11.46 9.97 -0.28
CA GLU A 48 10.01 9.74 -0.07
C GLU A 48 9.57 8.35 -0.54
N LYS A 49 10.03 7.91 -1.72
CA LYS A 49 9.72 6.56 -2.20
C LYS A 49 10.29 5.48 -1.27
N ALA A 50 11.53 5.66 -0.80
CA ALA A 50 12.14 4.73 0.14
C ALA A 50 11.37 4.65 1.46
N VAL A 51 10.92 5.81 1.99
CA VAL A 51 10.10 5.88 3.22
C VAL A 51 8.74 5.20 3.02
N VAL A 52 8.04 5.44 1.90
CA VAL A 52 6.75 4.80 1.61
C VAL A 52 6.89 3.29 1.49
N VAL A 53 7.94 2.81 0.80
CA VAL A 53 8.23 1.37 0.68
C VAL A 53 8.56 0.77 2.04
N LYS A 54 9.37 1.46 2.86
CA LYS A 54 9.72 1.03 4.22
C LYS A 54 8.47 0.94 5.09
N LYS A 55 7.62 1.96 5.09
CA LYS A 55 6.36 1.99 5.85
C LYS A 55 5.37 0.91 5.40
N LYS A 56 5.27 0.66 4.09
CA LYS A 56 4.47 -0.45 3.55
C LYS A 56 5.00 -1.81 4.03
N ARG A 57 6.32 -2.00 4.05
CA ARG A 57 6.96 -3.21 4.59
C ARG A 57 6.75 -3.35 6.10
N GLU A 58 6.88 -2.27 6.86
CA GLU A 58 6.64 -2.25 8.32
C GLU A 58 5.20 -2.64 8.65
N LEU A 59 4.21 -2.04 7.95
CA LEU A 59 2.80 -2.42 8.09
C LEU A 59 2.56 -3.89 7.73
N LEU A 60 3.17 -4.38 6.65
CA LEU A 60 3.07 -5.79 6.27
C LEU A 60 3.70 -6.70 7.34
N LEU A 61 4.84 -6.31 7.91
CA LEU A 61 5.49 -7.07 8.98
C LEU A 61 4.67 -7.09 10.27
N GLU A 62 3.94 -6.01 10.57
CA GLU A 62 3.00 -5.94 11.68
C GLU A 62 1.83 -6.91 11.48
N ILE A 63 1.19 -6.86 10.30
CA ILE A 63 0.13 -7.82 9.92
C ILE A 63 0.64 -9.26 9.98
N VAL A 64 1.85 -9.54 9.47
CA VAL A 64 2.45 -10.88 9.53
C VAL A 64 2.73 -11.30 10.98
N ARG A 65 3.17 -10.39 11.84
CA ARG A 65 3.39 -10.68 13.26
C ARG A 65 2.08 -11.00 13.98
N GLU A 66 1.03 -10.21 13.76
CA GLU A 66 -0.29 -10.45 14.34
C GLU A 66 -0.88 -11.79 13.88
N THR A 67 -0.81 -12.07 12.58
CA THR A 67 -1.29 -13.35 12.02
C THR A 67 -0.48 -14.54 12.53
N LEU A 68 0.84 -14.44 12.67
CA LEU A 68 1.68 -15.49 13.27
C LEU A 68 1.40 -15.67 14.77
N TYR A 69 1.18 -14.60 15.51
CA TYR A 69 0.80 -14.68 16.93
C TYR A 69 -0.55 -15.39 17.08
N LEU A 70 -1.54 -15.05 16.26
CA LEU A 70 -2.83 -15.72 16.23
C LEU A 70 -2.71 -17.19 15.78
N LEU A 71 -1.87 -17.49 14.79
CA LEU A 71 -1.60 -18.87 14.37
C LEU A 71 -0.93 -19.68 15.49
N ASN A 72 0.08 -19.12 16.18
CA ASN A 72 0.74 -19.79 17.30
C ASN A 72 -0.16 -19.93 18.53
N LYS A 73 -1.01 -18.93 18.79
CA LYS A 73 -2.06 -19.01 19.82
C LYS A 73 -3.12 -20.05 19.43
N CYS A 74 -3.45 -20.14 18.15
CA CYS A 74 -4.34 -21.18 17.63
C CYS A 74 -3.65 -22.54 17.66
N THR A 75 -2.36 -22.72 17.38
CA THR A 75 -1.71 -24.05 17.46
C THR A 75 -1.55 -24.52 18.91
N THR A 76 -1.29 -23.62 19.85
CA THR A 76 -1.32 -23.90 21.30
C THR A 76 -2.74 -24.12 21.84
N SER A 77 -3.74 -23.44 21.27
CA SER A 77 -5.16 -23.65 21.60
C SER A 77 -5.79 -24.82 20.81
N ILE A 78 -5.22 -25.26 19.69
CA ILE A 78 -5.59 -26.49 18.97
C ILE A 78 -5.01 -27.70 19.72
N PHE A 79 -3.90 -27.52 20.44
CA PHE A 79 -3.45 -28.42 21.52
C PHE A 79 -4.40 -28.42 22.75
N LEU A 80 -5.28 -27.43 22.87
CA LEU A 80 -6.33 -27.28 23.90
C LEU A 80 -7.73 -27.14 23.25
N VAL A 81 -8.11 -28.10 22.41
CA VAL A 81 -9.48 -28.47 21.99
C VAL A 81 -10.52 -27.31 21.91
N VAL A 82 -10.78 -26.89 20.65
CA VAL A 82 -12.09 -26.55 20.05
C VAL A 82 -12.63 -25.10 20.05
N CYS A 83 -12.89 -24.65 18.80
CA CYS A 83 -13.89 -23.72 18.26
C CYS A 83 -14.08 -22.30 18.83
N HIS A 84 -13.94 -21.31 17.94
CA HIS A 84 -14.97 -20.28 17.80
C HIS A 84 -15.33 -20.01 16.32
N ARG A 85 -16.49 -20.57 15.96
CA ARG A 85 -17.50 -20.23 14.93
C ARG A 85 -17.10 -19.34 13.72
N ASN A 86 -17.39 -19.91 12.54
CA ASN A 86 -17.67 -19.26 11.24
C ASN A 86 -16.53 -18.95 10.26
N VAL A 87 -15.63 -19.91 10.00
CA VAL A 87 -14.94 -19.96 8.70
C VAL A 87 -15.11 -21.36 8.12
N LYS A 88 -15.66 -21.47 6.91
CA LYS A 88 -15.73 -22.72 6.18
C LYS A 88 -14.30 -23.23 5.97
N PHE A 89 -13.90 -24.26 6.73
CA PHE A 89 -12.60 -24.90 6.59
C PHE A 89 -12.61 -25.73 5.31
N VAL A 90 -11.83 -25.30 4.31
CA VAL A 90 -11.32 -26.21 3.28
C VAL A 90 -10.33 -27.12 4.00
N HIS A 91 -10.63 -28.42 4.06
CA HIS A 91 -9.79 -29.43 4.67
C HIS A 91 -8.54 -29.65 3.80
N VAL A 92 -7.51 -28.82 3.95
CA VAL A 92 -6.21 -29.08 3.31
C VAL A 92 -5.44 -30.01 4.23
N THR A 93 -5.48 -31.31 3.94
CA THR A 93 -4.59 -32.30 4.57
C THR A 93 -3.16 -32.09 4.05
N VAL A 94 -2.41 -31.18 4.66
CA VAL A 94 -0.95 -31.16 4.45
C VAL A 94 -0.33 -32.17 5.42
N ARG A 95 -0.04 -33.37 4.93
CA ARG A 95 0.92 -34.28 5.58
C ARG A 95 2.31 -33.65 5.45
N ILE A 96 2.75 -32.90 6.44
CA ILE A 96 4.17 -32.56 6.60
C ILE A 96 4.80 -33.68 7.42
N SER A 97 5.34 -34.69 6.72
CA SER A 97 6.30 -35.61 7.30
C SER A 97 7.61 -34.86 7.47
N TYR A 98 7.96 -34.50 8.70
CA TYR A 98 9.34 -34.13 9.02
C TYR A 98 10.14 -35.44 9.14
N VAL A 99 11.06 -35.65 8.19
CA VAL A 99 12.24 -36.52 8.31
C VAL A 99 13.44 -35.60 8.41
#